data_AF-A0A6L2PFS8-F1
#
_entry.id   AF-A0A6L2PFS8-F1
#
_cell.length_a   1.000
_cell.length_b   1.000
_cell.length_c   1.000
_cell.angle_alpha   90.00
_cell.angle_beta   90.00
_cell.angle_gamma   90.00
#
_symmetry.space_group_name_H-M   'P 1'
#
loop_
_entity.id
_entity.type
_entity.pdbx_description
1 polymer ?
#
loop_
_entity_poly.entity_id
_entity_poly.type
_entity_poly.pdbx_seq_one_letter_code
_entity_poly.pdbx_strand_id
1 'polypeptide(L)'
;LGKAYALLFAERGASVVVNDLGGGRHGDGKSTSAADSVVDEIRRKGGKAVANYDSVVNGDKIIQTALEEFGRVDVVVNNAGILRDKSFSRISDTDWDLIQDVHLKGAFKTTQAAWPHFRKQNYGRVIVTSSNSGLYGNFGQANYSAAKMGLVGLNNTLAIEGMKNNIHCNVIVPTAASRLTEDILPPDFFAQLRPELIAPVVVWLCHESCEENGAIIESAAVETFDDSGEKVAHSLLTAFAVGMKGVTDKRTSPHNVPTAEPPKRAPDSSVEQQTSLDQAALYRLSGDGNPLHIDPGVAAFGGFDRPILHGMCSLGFSARHVLQQYADNDPSKLKAIKARFSKPVFPGQTLQTDMWQQGNRIHFETKVKEIGTVVISGAYVDLTEVSAPQLKAQTSALQSDSVFDMLKKRVAANVERVKKINGVFQYNITKDGATVATWTVDLKKPSVYQGPPQTGKADCTLTLADQDMVQIASGKLNPQAAFIQGKLKVAGNIMLTQKLSALLKEESKL
;
A
#
# COMPACT_ATOMS: atom_id res chain seq x y z
N LEU A 1 -21.24 1.08 -7.36
CA LEU A 1 -21.11 2.43 -6.77
C LEU A 1 -22.47 3.12 -6.66
N GLY A 2 -23.08 3.59 -7.75
CA GLY A 2 -24.41 4.26 -7.72
C GLY A 2 -25.48 3.58 -6.86
N LYS A 3 -25.68 2.26 -7.01
CA LYS A 3 -26.60 1.48 -6.14
C LYS A 3 -26.29 1.62 -4.64
N ALA A 4 -25.03 1.47 -4.25
CA ALA A 4 -24.61 1.56 -2.84
C ALA A 4 -24.83 2.97 -2.28
N TYR A 5 -24.61 4.01 -3.09
CA TYR A 5 -24.89 5.40 -2.71
C TYR A 5 -26.40 5.59 -2.46
N ALA A 6 -27.24 5.15 -3.41
CA ALA A 6 -28.69 5.27 -3.31
C ALA A 6 -29.25 4.59 -2.05
N LEU A 7 -28.77 3.38 -1.75
CA LEU A 7 -29.17 2.65 -0.55
C LEU A 7 -28.76 3.40 0.73
N LEU A 8 -27.52 3.88 0.81
CA LEU A 8 -27.04 4.57 2.02
C LEU A 8 -27.72 5.93 2.22
N PHE A 9 -27.94 6.72 1.15
CA PHE A 9 -28.71 7.97 1.25
C PHE A 9 -30.13 7.71 1.75
N ALA A 10 -30.82 6.71 1.20
CA ALA A 10 -32.18 6.38 1.59
C ALA A 10 -32.27 5.85 3.03
N GLU A 11 -31.31 5.02 3.46
CA GLU A 11 -31.20 4.54 4.85
C GLU A 11 -31.06 5.70 5.86
N ARG A 12 -30.42 6.80 5.45
CA ARG A 12 -30.27 8.03 6.25
C ARG A 12 -31.42 9.02 6.09
N GLY A 13 -32.52 8.62 5.44
CA GLY A 13 -33.76 9.38 5.34
C GLY A 13 -33.88 10.30 4.12
N ALA A 14 -32.94 10.24 3.16
CA ALA A 14 -33.07 11.01 1.92
C ALA A 14 -34.17 10.44 1.02
N SER A 15 -34.83 11.32 0.26
CA SER A 15 -35.65 10.95 -0.89
C SER A 15 -34.78 10.82 -2.13
N VAL A 16 -34.74 9.65 -2.76
CA VAL A 16 -33.74 9.32 -3.78
C VAL A 16 -34.36 9.14 -5.17
N VAL A 17 -33.88 9.88 -6.17
CA VAL A 17 -34.11 9.53 -7.59
C VAL A 17 -33.01 8.55 -8.01
N VAL A 18 -33.40 7.33 -8.37
CA VAL A 18 -32.49 6.31 -8.90
C VAL A 18 -32.52 6.38 -10.42
N ASN A 19 -31.54 7.05 -11.03
CA ASN A 19 -31.37 7.10 -12.48
C ASN A 19 -30.50 5.94 -12.98
N ASP A 20 -31.03 5.15 -13.92
CA ASP A 20 -30.25 4.18 -14.69
C ASP A 20 -30.91 3.94 -16.05
N LEU A 21 -30.14 4.04 -17.14
CA LEU A 21 -30.62 3.75 -18.49
C LEU A 21 -30.89 2.24 -18.70
N GLY A 22 -30.27 1.40 -17.87
CA GLY A 22 -30.31 -0.06 -17.94
C GLY A 22 -29.61 -0.65 -19.16
N GLY A 23 -28.66 0.09 -19.74
CA GLY A 23 -27.80 -0.37 -20.83
C GLY A 23 -26.65 -1.25 -20.35
N GLY A 24 -25.99 -1.91 -21.32
CA GLY A 24 -24.76 -2.67 -21.12
C GLY A 24 -23.55 -1.77 -20.84
N ARG A 25 -22.45 -2.40 -20.38
CA ARG A 25 -21.21 -1.69 -19.99
C ARG A 25 -20.53 -0.91 -21.12
N HIS A 26 -20.90 -1.22 -22.37
CA HIS A 26 -20.38 -0.56 -23.57
C HIS A 26 -21.34 0.48 -24.15
N GLY A 27 -22.43 0.81 -23.44
CA GLY A 27 -23.40 1.83 -23.83
C GLY A 27 -24.47 1.36 -24.81
N ASP A 28 -24.66 0.04 -24.95
CA ASP A 28 -25.68 -0.59 -25.78
C ASP A 28 -26.96 -0.95 -24.99
N GLY A 29 -28.11 -0.90 -25.64
CA GLY A 29 -29.40 -1.30 -25.03
C GLY A 29 -29.99 -0.30 -24.03
N LYS A 30 -31.21 -0.61 -23.56
CA LYS A 30 -31.92 0.10 -22.49
C LYS A 30 -32.85 -0.85 -21.73
N SER A 31 -33.01 -0.64 -20.43
CA SER A 31 -33.91 -1.43 -19.58
C SER A 31 -34.36 -0.61 -18.38
N THR A 32 -35.59 -0.82 -17.90
CA THR A 32 -36.06 -0.17 -16.66
C THR A 32 -35.64 -0.97 -15.41
N SER A 33 -35.40 -2.28 -15.56
CA SER A 33 -35.23 -3.22 -14.45
C SER A 33 -34.08 -2.87 -13.50
N ALA A 34 -33.02 -2.23 -13.99
CA ALA A 34 -31.89 -1.81 -13.17
C ALA A 34 -32.30 -0.79 -12.11
N ALA A 35 -32.94 0.31 -12.52
CA ALA A 35 -33.45 1.34 -11.60
C ALA A 35 -34.58 0.80 -10.72
N ASP A 36 -35.55 0.08 -11.32
CA ASP A 36 -36.71 -0.46 -10.61
C ASP A 36 -36.30 -1.36 -9.44
N SER A 37 -35.33 -2.26 -9.67
CA SER A 37 -34.86 -3.20 -8.64
C SER A 37 -34.27 -2.51 -7.41
N VAL A 38 -33.58 -1.38 -7.60
CA VAL A 38 -32.96 -0.61 -6.51
C VAL A 38 -34.01 0.21 -5.78
N VAL A 39 -34.98 0.79 -6.51
CA VAL A 39 -36.12 1.49 -5.90
C VAL A 39 -36.94 0.56 -5.03
N ASP A 40 -37.23 -0.65 -5.51
CA ASP A 40 -37.95 -1.67 -4.74
C ASP A 40 -37.17 -2.09 -3.49
N GLU A 41 -35.85 -2.23 -3.60
CA GLU A 41 -34.99 -2.53 -2.44
C GLU A 41 -35.04 -1.39 -1.40
N ILE A 42 -34.95 -0.13 -1.83
CA ILE A 42 -35.05 1.04 -0.95
C ILE A 42 -36.41 1.09 -0.25
N ARG A 43 -37.51 0.93 -1.00
CA ARG A 43 -38.88 0.96 -0.47
C ARG A 43 -39.11 -0.16 0.54
N ARG A 44 -38.59 -1.36 0.27
CA ARG A 44 -38.66 -2.50 1.20
C ARG A 44 -37.92 -2.25 2.52
N LYS A 45 -36.86 -1.45 2.48
CA LYS A 45 -36.12 -1.00 3.68
C LYS A 45 -36.75 0.25 4.34
N GLY A 46 -37.93 0.69 3.89
CA GLY A 46 -38.66 1.83 4.46
C GLY A 46 -38.20 3.21 3.95
N GLY A 47 -37.32 3.26 2.94
CA GLY A 47 -36.85 4.51 2.34
C GLY A 47 -37.78 5.04 1.24
N LYS A 48 -37.52 6.27 0.78
CA LYS A 48 -38.27 6.92 -0.31
C LYS A 48 -37.44 6.96 -1.57
N ALA A 49 -37.94 6.39 -2.66
CA ALA A 49 -37.29 6.46 -3.95
C ALA A 49 -38.25 6.38 -5.13
N VAL A 50 -37.82 6.97 -6.26
CA VAL A 50 -38.45 6.91 -7.57
C VAL A 50 -37.39 6.60 -8.63
N ALA A 51 -37.76 5.85 -9.67
CA ALA A 51 -36.87 5.50 -10.76
C ALA A 51 -36.90 6.58 -11.84
N ASN A 52 -35.76 6.79 -12.52
CA ASN A 52 -35.69 7.53 -13.77
C ASN A 52 -34.89 6.71 -14.79
N TYR A 53 -35.32 6.73 -16.06
CA TYR A 53 -34.77 5.87 -17.12
C TYR A 53 -34.09 6.66 -18.25
N ASP A 54 -33.93 7.97 -18.10
CA ASP A 54 -33.34 8.83 -19.10
C ASP A 54 -31.82 8.66 -19.14
N SER A 55 -31.24 8.80 -20.34
CA SER A 55 -29.79 8.98 -20.46
C SER A 55 -29.36 10.30 -19.85
N VAL A 56 -28.18 10.33 -19.22
CA VAL A 56 -27.61 11.51 -18.58
C VAL A 56 -27.37 12.70 -19.51
N VAL A 57 -27.34 12.48 -20.83
CA VAL A 57 -27.32 13.60 -21.81
C VAL A 57 -28.62 14.42 -21.80
N ASN A 58 -29.72 13.84 -21.30
CA ASN A 58 -31.02 14.49 -21.05
C ASN A 58 -31.17 14.83 -19.56
N GLY A 59 -30.13 15.42 -18.96
CA GLY A 59 -30.08 15.69 -17.53
C GLY A 59 -31.23 16.53 -16.98
N ASP A 60 -31.86 17.36 -17.82
CA ASP A 60 -33.07 18.11 -17.51
C ASP A 60 -34.24 17.22 -17.08
N LYS A 61 -34.46 16.10 -17.77
CA LYS A 61 -35.54 15.15 -17.44
C LYS A 61 -35.29 14.42 -16.13
N ILE A 62 -34.03 14.11 -15.83
CA ILE A 62 -33.62 13.48 -14.58
C ILE A 62 -33.93 14.42 -13.41
N ILE A 63 -33.55 15.70 -13.53
CA ILE A 63 -33.84 16.70 -12.51
C ILE A 63 -35.34 16.97 -12.41
N GLN A 64 -36.07 17.01 -13.53
CA GLN A 64 -37.52 17.14 -13.54
C GLN A 64 -38.22 16.04 -12.72
N THR A 65 -37.77 14.78 -12.81
CA THR A 65 -38.30 13.69 -11.97
C THR A 65 -38.16 14.00 -10.47
N ALA A 66 -37.02 14.56 -10.04
CA ALA A 66 -36.83 14.95 -8.63
C ALA A 66 -37.79 16.07 -8.20
N LEU A 67 -38.01 17.05 -9.08
CA LEU A 67 -38.90 18.18 -8.81
C LEU A 67 -40.37 17.76 -8.75
N GLU A 68 -40.80 16.88 -9.65
CA GLU A 68 -42.18 16.38 -9.71
C GLU A 68 -42.51 15.48 -8.51
N GLU A 69 -41.60 14.58 -8.14
CA GLU A 69 -41.84 13.62 -7.06
C GLU A 69 -41.61 14.23 -5.67
N PHE A 70 -40.57 15.04 -5.51
CA PHE A 70 -40.10 15.51 -4.20
C PHE A 70 -40.09 17.03 -4.02
N GLY A 71 -40.40 17.80 -5.07
CA GLY A 71 -40.51 19.26 -5.01
C GLY A 71 -39.18 20.02 -5.00
N ARG A 72 -38.04 19.32 -4.90
CA ARG A 72 -36.70 19.92 -4.85
C ARG A 72 -35.60 18.94 -5.25
N VAL A 73 -34.41 19.47 -5.50
CA VAL A 73 -33.17 18.70 -5.64
C VAL A 73 -32.09 19.35 -4.78
N ASP A 74 -31.38 18.55 -3.99
CA ASP A 74 -30.38 19.02 -3.03
C ASP A 74 -28.97 18.51 -3.32
N VAL A 75 -28.89 17.30 -3.89
CA VAL A 75 -27.65 16.58 -4.14
C VAL A 75 -27.69 15.98 -5.55
N VAL A 76 -26.61 16.12 -6.31
CA VAL A 76 -26.40 15.42 -7.58
C VAL A 76 -25.09 14.63 -7.51
N VAL A 77 -25.18 13.30 -7.62
CA VAL A 77 -24.01 12.41 -7.71
C VAL A 77 -23.83 11.91 -9.13
N ASN A 78 -22.93 12.54 -9.87
CA ASN A 78 -22.60 12.16 -11.25
C ASN A 78 -21.72 10.90 -11.27
N ASN A 79 -22.37 9.74 -11.31
CA ASN A 79 -21.75 8.41 -11.28
C ASN A 79 -21.87 7.62 -12.60
N ALA A 80 -22.83 7.95 -13.48
CA ALA A 80 -23.06 7.20 -14.71
C ALA A 80 -21.79 7.07 -15.58
N GLY A 81 -21.63 5.92 -16.22
CA GLY A 81 -20.41 5.62 -16.96
C GLY A 81 -20.44 4.31 -17.74
N ILE A 82 -19.61 4.24 -18.78
CA ILE A 82 -19.44 3.10 -19.68
C ILE A 82 -17.95 2.96 -20.05
N LEU A 83 -17.56 1.87 -20.73
CA LEU A 83 -16.19 1.66 -21.21
C LEU A 83 -16.13 1.33 -22.70
N ARG A 84 -15.11 1.87 -23.39
CA ARG A 84 -14.78 1.63 -24.80
C ARG A 84 -13.25 1.64 -24.96
N ASP A 85 -12.60 0.71 -24.27
CA ASP A 85 -11.14 0.64 -24.19
C ASP A 85 -10.52 0.14 -25.50
N LYS A 86 -9.62 0.94 -26.06
CA LYS A 86 -8.83 0.63 -27.27
C LYS A 86 -7.50 1.38 -27.23
N SER A 87 -6.45 0.78 -27.78
CA SER A 87 -5.19 1.49 -28.04
C SER A 87 -5.46 2.76 -28.86
N PHE A 88 -4.72 3.84 -28.61
CA PHE A 88 -5.02 5.17 -29.15
C PHE A 88 -5.33 5.19 -30.66
N SER A 89 -4.52 4.51 -31.48
CA SER A 89 -4.70 4.43 -32.95
C SER A 89 -5.95 3.67 -33.42
N ARG A 90 -6.65 2.97 -32.52
CA ARG A 90 -7.84 2.16 -32.81
C ARG A 90 -9.13 2.75 -32.23
N ILE A 91 -9.04 3.86 -31.50
CA ILE A 91 -10.23 4.57 -31.00
C ILE A 91 -10.95 5.17 -32.20
N SER A 92 -12.20 4.76 -32.42
CA SER A 92 -13.05 5.40 -33.45
C SER A 92 -13.71 6.65 -32.89
N ASP A 93 -14.21 7.53 -33.77
CA ASP A 93 -14.96 8.72 -33.36
C ASP A 93 -16.16 8.36 -32.47
N THR A 94 -16.88 7.28 -32.80
CA THR A 94 -17.98 6.77 -31.97
C THR A 94 -17.51 6.32 -30.58
N ASP A 95 -16.35 5.66 -30.47
CA ASP A 95 -15.80 5.24 -29.17
C ASP A 95 -15.37 6.46 -28.34
N TRP A 96 -14.91 7.53 -28.99
CA TRP A 96 -14.57 8.79 -28.34
C TRP A 96 -15.82 9.53 -27.87
N ASP A 97 -16.72 9.83 -28.80
CA ASP A 97 -17.92 10.64 -28.58
C ASP A 97 -18.82 10.04 -27.51
N LEU A 98 -19.06 8.73 -27.55
CA LEU A 98 -19.93 8.07 -26.58
C LEU A 98 -19.38 8.16 -25.15
N ILE A 99 -18.05 8.05 -24.99
CA ILE A 99 -17.38 8.20 -23.70
C ILE A 99 -17.45 9.65 -23.20
N GLN A 100 -17.21 10.64 -24.06
CA GLN A 100 -17.35 12.05 -23.69
C GLN A 100 -18.82 12.40 -23.34
N ASP A 101 -19.77 11.87 -24.12
CA ASP A 101 -21.19 12.15 -23.96
C ASP A 101 -21.74 11.61 -22.64
N VAL A 102 -21.45 10.36 -22.29
CA VAL A 102 -21.97 9.76 -21.05
C VAL A 102 -21.27 10.34 -19.81
N HIS A 103 -19.94 10.48 -19.85
CA HIS A 103 -19.20 10.87 -18.64
C HIS A 103 -19.20 12.38 -18.43
N LEU A 104 -18.65 13.15 -19.37
CA LEU A 104 -18.38 14.57 -19.18
C LEU A 104 -19.62 15.42 -19.47
N LYS A 105 -20.20 15.26 -20.67
CA LYS A 105 -21.38 16.01 -21.08
C LYS A 105 -22.60 15.63 -20.25
N GLY A 106 -22.76 14.36 -19.91
CA GLY A 106 -23.81 13.87 -19.01
C GLY A 106 -23.76 14.57 -17.66
N ALA A 107 -22.60 14.57 -16.99
CA ALA A 107 -22.40 15.27 -15.72
C ALA A 107 -22.62 16.79 -15.83
N PHE A 108 -22.19 17.39 -16.94
CA PHE A 108 -22.48 18.79 -17.23
C PHE A 108 -23.99 19.03 -17.33
N LYS A 109 -24.73 18.21 -18.08
CA LYS A 109 -26.17 18.40 -18.33
C LYS A 109 -27.02 18.23 -17.06
N THR A 110 -26.78 17.17 -16.29
CA THR A 110 -27.48 16.93 -15.02
C THR A 110 -27.21 18.05 -14.01
N THR A 111 -25.95 18.47 -13.88
CA THR A 111 -25.58 19.53 -12.93
C THR A 111 -26.09 20.89 -13.39
N GLN A 112 -26.02 21.19 -14.69
CA GLN A 112 -26.59 22.41 -15.30
C GLN A 112 -28.09 22.51 -15.02
N ALA A 113 -28.84 21.42 -15.15
CA ALA A 113 -30.27 21.40 -14.88
C ALA A 113 -30.61 21.61 -13.40
N ALA A 114 -29.80 21.09 -12.46
CA ALA A 114 -29.99 21.28 -11.03
C ALA A 114 -29.61 22.69 -10.54
N TRP A 115 -28.65 23.34 -11.22
CA TRP A 115 -28.01 24.57 -10.75
C TRP A 115 -28.96 25.73 -10.40
N PRO A 116 -30.01 26.04 -11.20
CA PRO A 116 -30.95 27.10 -10.86
C PRO A 116 -31.71 26.82 -9.55
N HIS A 117 -32.02 25.55 -9.27
CA HIS A 117 -32.71 25.13 -8.06
C HIS A 117 -31.79 25.29 -6.84
N PHE A 118 -30.54 24.81 -6.95
CA PHE A 118 -29.52 25.01 -5.91
C PHE A 118 -29.29 26.48 -5.57
N ARG A 119 -29.19 27.34 -6.58
CA ARG A 119 -29.02 28.79 -6.38
C ARG A 119 -30.22 29.42 -5.69
N LYS A 120 -31.45 29.05 -6.10
CA LYS A 120 -32.68 29.58 -5.50
C LYS A 120 -32.82 29.20 -4.03
N GLN A 121 -32.45 27.99 -3.66
CA GLN A 121 -32.56 27.49 -2.28
C GLN A 121 -31.33 27.78 -1.42
N ASN A 122 -30.25 28.31 -2.00
CA ASN A 122 -28.99 28.60 -1.33
C ASN A 122 -28.37 27.36 -0.65
N TYR A 123 -28.45 26.22 -1.34
CA TYR A 123 -27.89 24.94 -0.92
C TYR A 123 -27.73 24.02 -2.12
N GLY A 124 -26.59 23.34 -2.24
CA GLY A 124 -26.42 22.22 -3.16
C GLY A 124 -25.16 21.41 -2.88
N ARG A 125 -25.17 20.13 -3.23
CA ARG A 125 -23.97 19.27 -3.18
C ARG A 125 -23.83 18.52 -4.51
N VAL A 126 -22.65 18.60 -5.10
CA VAL A 126 -22.34 17.93 -6.37
C VAL A 126 -21.13 17.04 -6.16
N ILE A 127 -21.26 15.79 -6.62
CA ILE A 127 -20.14 14.86 -6.72
C ILE A 127 -19.94 14.53 -8.20
N VAL A 128 -18.68 14.58 -8.64
CA VAL A 128 -18.29 13.99 -9.92
C VAL A 128 -17.34 12.82 -9.70
N THR A 129 -17.54 11.76 -10.48
CA THR A 129 -16.75 10.52 -10.36
C THR A 129 -15.61 10.51 -11.38
N SER A 130 -14.40 10.88 -10.97
CA SER A 130 -13.18 10.72 -11.78
C SER A 130 -12.63 9.28 -11.67
N SER A 131 -11.36 9.06 -11.99
CA SER A 131 -10.68 7.77 -11.85
C SER A 131 -9.15 7.94 -11.82
N ASN A 132 -8.45 6.92 -11.33
CA ASN A 132 -6.99 6.86 -11.41
C ASN A 132 -6.50 6.91 -12.87
N SER A 133 -7.24 6.31 -13.82
CA SER A 133 -6.94 6.45 -15.26
C SER A 133 -7.06 7.90 -15.73
N GLY A 134 -7.97 8.70 -15.16
CA GLY A 134 -8.04 10.13 -15.40
C GLY A 134 -6.79 10.82 -14.87
N LEU A 135 -6.54 10.70 -13.58
CA LEU A 135 -5.45 11.43 -12.90
C LEU A 135 -4.05 11.10 -13.45
N TYR A 136 -3.80 9.82 -13.75
CA TYR A 136 -2.45 9.31 -14.00
C TYR A 136 -2.26 8.78 -15.43
N GLY A 137 -3.35 8.65 -16.20
CA GLY A 137 -3.34 7.93 -17.47
C GLY A 137 -3.40 6.42 -17.29
N ASN A 138 -3.94 5.71 -18.28
CA ASN A 138 -3.89 4.25 -18.35
C ASN A 138 -3.84 3.79 -19.83
N PHE A 139 -3.10 2.72 -20.11
CA PHE A 139 -2.95 2.22 -21.47
C PHE A 139 -4.32 1.79 -22.03
N GLY A 140 -4.61 2.20 -23.27
CA GLY A 140 -5.85 1.82 -23.96
C GLY A 140 -7.10 2.61 -23.55
N GLN A 141 -6.97 3.67 -22.74
CA GLN A 141 -8.10 4.41 -22.18
C GLN A 141 -8.09 5.91 -22.49
N ALA A 142 -7.52 6.35 -23.61
CA ALA A 142 -7.33 7.78 -23.88
C ALA A 142 -8.66 8.60 -23.88
N ASN A 143 -9.73 8.05 -24.47
CA ASN A 143 -11.08 8.62 -24.40
C ASN A 143 -11.60 8.72 -22.96
N TYR A 144 -11.48 7.64 -22.18
CA TYR A 144 -11.95 7.57 -20.80
C TYR A 144 -11.14 8.48 -19.86
N SER A 145 -9.81 8.45 -19.93
CA SER A 145 -8.91 9.33 -19.19
C SER A 145 -9.21 10.81 -19.45
N ALA A 146 -9.41 11.18 -20.73
CA ALA A 146 -9.78 12.55 -21.11
C ALA A 146 -11.12 12.97 -20.49
N ALA A 147 -12.15 12.11 -20.54
CA ALA A 147 -13.45 12.42 -19.94
C ALA A 147 -13.35 12.54 -18.41
N LYS A 148 -12.62 11.63 -17.75
CA LYS A 148 -12.46 11.60 -16.29
C LYS A 148 -11.64 12.77 -15.74
N MET A 149 -10.66 13.27 -16.49
CA MET A 149 -9.99 14.54 -16.15
C MET A 149 -10.81 15.76 -16.51
N GLY A 150 -11.60 15.71 -17.59
CA GLY A 150 -12.57 16.76 -17.92
C GLY A 150 -13.54 17.01 -16.76
N LEU A 151 -13.96 15.96 -16.05
CA LEU A 151 -14.78 16.08 -14.84
C LEU A 151 -14.08 16.83 -13.70
N VAL A 152 -12.77 16.65 -13.53
CA VAL A 152 -11.98 17.42 -12.54
C VAL A 152 -11.99 18.90 -12.91
N GLY A 153 -11.74 19.21 -14.19
CA GLY A 153 -11.79 20.58 -14.70
C GLY A 153 -13.16 21.24 -14.50
N LEU A 154 -14.24 20.51 -14.83
CA LEU A 154 -15.61 20.95 -14.60
C LEU A 154 -15.88 21.23 -13.12
N ASN A 155 -15.50 20.31 -12.23
CA ASN A 155 -15.68 20.47 -10.78
C ASN A 155 -14.98 21.70 -10.23
N ASN A 156 -13.74 21.95 -10.66
CA ASN A 156 -12.95 23.09 -10.18
C ASN A 156 -13.69 24.41 -10.41
N THR A 157 -14.27 24.60 -11.59
CA THR A 157 -15.03 25.81 -11.91
C THR A 157 -16.34 25.87 -11.11
N LEU A 158 -17.09 24.76 -11.03
CA LEU A 158 -18.35 24.73 -10.30
C LEU A 158 -18.17 24.99 -8.79
N ALA A 159 -17.09 24.50 -8.19
CA ALA A 159 -16.76 24.78 -6.79
C ALA A 159 -16.60 26.29 -6.53
N ILE A 160 -16.00 27.03 -7.47
CA ILE A 160 -15.80 28.48 -7.40
C ILE A 160 -17.14 29.21 -7.60
N GLU A 161 -17.89 28.86 -8.65
CA GLU A 161 -19.17 29.50 -8.97
C GLU A 161 -20.24 29.27 -7.89
N GLY A 162 -20.23 28.08 -7.27
CA GLY A 162 -21.20 27.66 -6.27
C GLY A 162 -20.98 28.22 -4.87
N MET A 163 -19.75 28.68 -4.57
CA MET A 163 -19.31 29.03 -3.22
C MET A 163 -20.23 30.07 -2.54
N LYS A 164 -20.64 31.12 -3.27
CA LYS A 164 -21.52 32.17 -2.72
C LYS A 164 -22.94 31.70 -2.42
N ASN A 165 -23.33 30.54 -2.97
CA ASN A 165 -24.67 29.99 -2.84
C ASN A 165 -24.73 28.71 -1.98
N ASN A 166 -23.68 28.42 -1.18
CA ASN A 166 -23.56 27.18 -0.41
C ASN A 166 -23.76 25.94 -1.28
N ILE A 167 -23.19 25.98 -2.49
CA ILE A 167 -23.15 24.85 -3.43
C ILE A 167 -21.73 24.31 -3.43
N HIS A 168 -21.52 23.10 -2.91
CA HIS A 168 -20.20 22.48 -2.84
C HIS A 168 -20.07 21.42 -3.93
N CYS A 169 -18.93 21.40 -4.61
CA CYS A 169 -18.62 20.46 -5.68
C CYS A 169 -17.31 19.74 -5.37
N ASN A 170 -17.35 18.41 -5.24
CA ASN A 170 -16.17 17.60 -4.95
C ASN A 170 -16.01 16.44 -5.96
N VAL A 171 -14.77 16.00 -6.13
CA VAL A 171 -14.40 14.85 -6.97
C VAL A 171 -14.11 13.65 -6.09
N ILE A 172 -14.68 12.50 -6.45
CA ILE A 172 -14.23 11.21 -5.93
C ILE A 172 -13.44 10.46 -6.99
N VAL A 173 -12.44 9.72 -6.55
CA VAL A 173 -11.58 8.86 -7.36
C VAL A 173 -11.68 7.44 -6.77
N PRO A 174 -12.74 6.70 -7.10
CA PRO A 174 -13.01 5.43 -6.44
C PRO A 174 -12.17 4.30 -7.04
N THR A 175 -11.62 3.46 -6.15
CA THR A 175 -11.12 2.12 -6.49
C THR A 175 -12.11 1.12 -5.93
N ALA A 176 -13.04 0.65 -6.76
CA ALA A 176 -14.08 -0.28 -6.36
C ALA A 176 -14.34 -1.32 -7.45
N ALA A 177 -14.67 -2.54 -7.01
CA ALA A 177 -15.16 -3.59 -7.87
C ALA A 177 -16.53 -3.22 -8.44
N SER A 178 -16.66 -3.36 -9.76
CA SER A 178 -17.94 -3.25 -10.45
C SER A 178 -17.92 -4.11 -11.70
N ARG A 179 -19.06 -4.22 -12.39
CA ARG A 179 -19.13 -4.84 -13.74
C ARG A 179 -18.12 -4.26 -14.74
N LEU A 180 -17.57 -3.06 -14.48
CA LEU A 180 -16.55 -2.43 -15.31
C LEU A 180 -15.12 -2.96 -15.03
N THR A 181 -14.87 -3.64 -13.91
CA THR A 181 -13.52 -4.05 -13.45
C THR A 181 -13.39 -5.56 -13.21
N GLU A 182 -14.44 -6.34 -13.47
CA GLU A 182 -14.53 -7.79 -13.18
C GLU A 182 -13.51 -8.61 -13.96
N ASP A 183 -13.28 -8.28 -15.23
CA ASP A 183 -12.33 -9.00 -16.10
C ASP A 183 -10.85 -8.62 -15.85
N ILE A 184 -10.58 -7.64 -14.96
CA ILE A 184 -9.25 -7.04 -14.76
C ILE A 184 -8.61 -7.51 -13.45
N LEU A 185 -9.42 -7.82 -12.43
CA LEU A 185 -8.94 -8.08 -11.07
C LEU A 185 -9.05 -9.56 -10.70
N PRO A 186 -8.09 -10.13 -9.95
CA PRO A 186 -8.25 -11.46 -9.36
C PRO A 186 -9.53 -11.55 -8.51
N PRO A 187 -10.24 -12.70 -8.49
CA PRO A 187 -11.53 -12.83 -7.80
C PRO A 187 -11.51 -12.41 -6.33
N ASP A 188 -10.47 -12.80 -5.59
CA ASP A 188 -10.34 -12.48 -4.16
C ASP A 188 -10.14 -10.98 -3.91
N PHE A 189 -9.43 -10.31 -4.83
CA PHE A 189 -9.23 -8.86 -4.78
C PHE A 189 -10.52 -8.11 -5.19
N PHE A 190 -11.24 -8.63 -6.18
CA PHE A 190 -12.54 -8.10 -6.60
C PHE A 190 -13.57 -8.15 -5.45
N ALA A 191 -13.61 -9.25 -4.69
CA ALA A 191 -14.53 -9.39 -3.55
C ALA A 191 -14.29 -8.37 -2.43
N GLN A 192 -13.05 -7.88 -2.28
CA GLN A 192 -12.67 -6.93 -1.21
C GLN A 192 -12.96 -5.46 -1.56
N LEU A 193 -13.00 -5.11 -2.85
CA LEU A 193 -13.25 -3.74 -3.32
C LEU A 193 -14.74 -3.39 -3.33
N ARG A 194 -15.41 -3.59 -2.19
CA ARG A 194 -16.85 -3.40 -2.02
C ARG A 194 -17.27 -1.93 -2.23
N PRO A 195 -18.21 -1.62 -3.13
CA PRO A 195 -18.75 -0.26 -3.32
C PRO A 195 -19.26 0.41 -2.03
N GLU A 196 -19.70 -0.38 -1.06
CA GLU A 196 -20.17 0.03 0.26
C GLU A 196 -19.09 0.72 1.10
N LEU A 197 -17.81 0.48 0.81
CA LEU A 197 -16.69 1.15 1.50
C LEU A 197 -16.44 2.56 0.97
N ILE A 198 -16.93 2.88 -0.23
CA ILE A 198 -16.84 4.22 -0.83
C ILE A 198 -18.07 5.07 -0.51
N ALA A 199 -19.24 4.44 -0.37
CA ALA A 199 -20.51 5.15 -0.16
C ALA A 199 -20.50 6.13 1.03
N PRO A 200 -19.90 5.83 2.20
CA PRO A 200 -19.84 6.78 3.33
C PRO A 200 -19.11 8.07 3.00
N VAL A 201 -18.04 8.02 2.18
CA VAL A 201 -17.30 9.21 1.75
C VAL A 201 -18.20 10.11 0.90
N VAL A 202 -18.95 9.54 -0.03
CA VAL A 202 -19.88 10.27 -0.89
C VAL A 202 -21.01 10.91 -0.06
N VAL A 203 -21.61 10.14 0.85
CA VAL A 203 -22.69 10.65 1.70
C VAL A 203 -22.19 11.76 2.63
N TRP A 204 -20.97 11.64 3.17
CA TRP A 204 -20.34 12.71 3.96
C TRP A 204 -20.14 13.99 3.15
N LEU A 205 -19.54 13.90 1.96
CA LEU A 205 -19.32 15.07 1.09
C LEU A 205 -20.63 15.76 0.67
N CYS A 206 -21.75 15.05 0.73
CA CYS A 206 -23.09 15.55 0.45
C CYS A 206 -23.88 15.96 1.70
N HIS A 207 -23.31 15.84 2.90
CA HIS A 207 -23.99 16.25 4.12
C HIS A 207 -23.98 17.77 4.27
N GLU A 208 -25.01 18.34 4.92
CA GLU A 208 -25.11 19.80 5.12
C GLU A 208 -23.98 20.37 5.97
N SER A 209 -23.44 19.57 6.91
CA SER A 209 -22.33 19.96 7.77
C SER A 209 -20.94 19.82 7.12
N CYS A 210 -20.85 19.27 5.90
CA CYS A 210 -19.58 19.15 5.21
C CYS A 210 -19.20 20.48 4.56
N GLU A 211 -18.03 20.99 4.92
CA GLU A 211 -17.49 22.27 4.45
C GLU A 211 -16.51 22.10 3.27
N GLU A 212 -16.13 20.86 2.94
CA GLU A 212 -15.26 20.57 1.82
C GLU A 212 -15.90 21.00 0.49
N ASN A 213 -15.15 21.80 -0.27
CA ASN A 213 -15.52 22.26 -1.60
C ASN A 213 -14.27 22.31 -2.49
N GLY A 214 -14.38 21.77 -3.71
CA GLY A 214 -13.26 21.65 -4.65
C GLY A 214 -12.28 20.51 -4.34
N ALA A 215 -12.58 19.63 -3.39
CA ALA A 215 -11.69 18.53 -3.02
C ALA A 215 -11.63 17.43 -4.10
N ILE A 216 -10.49 16.76 -4.21
CA ILE A 216 -10.31 15.53 -4.99
C ILE A 216 -9.90 14.44 -4.01
N ILE A 217 -10.76 13.43 -3.83
CA ILE A 217 -10.57 12.38 -2.84
C ILE A 217 -10.32 11.03 -3.52
N GLU A 218 -9.09 10.54 -3.41
CA GLU A 218 -8.75 9.13 -3.61
C GLU A 218 -8.80 8.45 -2.24
N SER A 219 -9.80 7.58 -2.02
CA SER A 219 -10.00 6.90 -0.74
C SER A 219 -10.12 5.40 -0.98
N ALA A 220 -9.22 4.64 -0.37
CA ALA A 220 -9.33 3.20 -0.21
C ALA A 220 -9.20 2.87 1.29
N ALA A 221 -10.34 2.60 1.93
CA ALA A 221 -10.38 1.89 3.20
C ALA A 221 -10.63 0.41 2.86
N VAL A 222 -9.76 -0.48 3.30
CA VAL A 222 -9.84 -1.91 3.02
C VAL A 222 -9.90 -2.65 4.35
N GLU A 223 -10.96 -3.42 4.56
CA GLU A 223 -11.02 -4.41 5.62
C GLU A 223 -10.66 -5.78 5.02
N THR A 224 -9.70 -6.46 5.63
CA THR A 224 -9.24 -7.79 5.20
C THR A 224 -9.75 -8.82 6.20
N PHE A 225 -10.33 -9.90 5.68
CA PHE A 225 -10.85 -11.03 6.46
C PHE A 225 -10.16 -12.32 6.01
N ASP A 226 -10.08 -13.32 6.89
CA ASP A 226 -9.65 -14.66 6.52
C ASP A 226 -10.82 -15.51 5.98
N ASP A 227 -10.54 -16.76 5.57
CA ASP A 227 -11.53 -17.68 5.02
C ASP A 227 -12.65 -18.05 6.01
N SER A 228 -12.44 -17.82 7.31
CA SER A 228 -13.46 -18.04 8.35
C SER A 228 -14.36 -16.82 8.56
N GLY A 229 -14.04 -15.69 7.93
CA GLY A 229 -14.73 -14.42 8.10
C GLY A 229 -14.24 -13.60 9.30
N GLU A 230 -13.13 -13.99 9.94
CA GLU A 230 -12.50 -13.20 11.00
C GLU A 230 -11.75 -12.01 10.39
N LYS A 231 -11.90 -10.82 10.97
CA LYS A 231 -11.20 -9.63 10.50
C LYS A 231 -9.72 -9.69 10.86
N VAL A 232 -8.86 -9.72 9.84
CA VAL A 232 -7.40 -9.77 9.94
C VAL A 232 -6.79 -8.38 10.00
N ALA A 233 -7.25 -7.44 9.16
CA ALA A 233 -6.64 -6.12 9.07
C ALA A 233 -7.63 -5.02 8.66
N HIS A 234 -7.30 -3.79 9.04
CA HIS A 234 -7.89 -2.57 8.49
C HIS A 234 -6.78 -1.71 7.91
N SER A 235 -6.89 -1.37 6.63
CA SER A 235 -5.95 -0.50 5.92
C SER A 235 -6.66 0.77 5.47
N LEU A 236 -6.04 1.91 5.74
CA LEU A 236 -6.49 3.21 5.23
C LEU A 236 -5.36 3.83 4.41
N LEU A 237 -5.58 3.96 3.10
CA LEU A 237 -4.69 4.69 2.21
C LEU A 237 -5.27 6.08 1.93
N THR A 238 -4.45 7.12 2.12
CA THR A 238 -4.79 8.50 1.75
C THR A 238 -3.76 8.99 0.76
N ALA A 239 -4.19 9.26 -0.47
CA ALA A 239 -3.37 9.91 -1.49
C ALA A 239 -3.76 11.39 -1.63
N PHE A 240 -2.77 12.26 -1.80
CA PHE A 240 -2.97 13.68 -2.06
C PHE A 240 -2.35 14.03 -3.42
N ALA A 241 -3.15 14.52 -4.36
CA ALA A 241 -2.64 15.08 -5.60
C ALA A 241 -1.97 16.44 -5.32
N VAL A 242 -0.64 16.51 -5.47
CA VAL A 242 0.15 17.74 -5.24
C VAL A 242 0.29 18.52 -6.55
N GLY A 243 0.07 19.84 -6.53
CA GLY A 243 0.28 20.72 -7.69
C GLY A 243 -0.89 21.66 -8.02
N MET A 244 -2.06 21.46 -7.40
CA MET A 244 -3.23 22.33 -7.57
C MET A 244 -3.25 23.40 -6.47
N LYS A 245 -2.83 24.63 -6.81
CA LYS A 245 -2.87 25.79 -5.90
C LYS A 245 -4.30 26.11 -5.47
N GLY A 246 -4.53 26.29 -4.16
CA GLY A 246 -5.84 26.65 -3.58
C GLY A 246 -6.77 25.48 -3.25
N VAL A 247 -6.41 24.24 -3.61
CA VAL A 247 -7.22 23.02 -3.38
C VAL A 247 -6.58 22.09 -2.32
N THR A 248 -5.29 22.24 -2.05
CA THR A 248 -4.49 21.26 -1.27
C THR A 248 -4.02 21.78 0.09
N ASP A 249 -4.59 22.90 0.54
CA ASP A 249 -4.06 23.68 1.65
C ASP A 249 -4.35 23.03 3.02
N LYS A 250 -5.40 22.21 3.11
CA LYS A 250 -5.66 21.32 4.26
C LYS A 250 -5.53 19.86 3.84
N ARG A 251 -4.39 19.25 4.18
CA ARG A 251 -4.10 17.82 3.97
C ARG A 251 -4.58 16.96 5.15
N THR A 252 -5.75 17.28 5.68
CA THR A 252 -6.26 16.70 6.92
C THR A 252 -7.74 16.39 6.77
N SER A 253 -8.19 15.26 7.34
CA SER A 253 -9.59 14.87 7.42
C SER A 253 -9.86 14.38 8.85
N PRO A 254 -11.02 14.68 9.46
CA PRO A 254 -11.39 14.17 10.77
C PRO A 254 -11.54 12.64 10.81
N HIS A 255 -11.65 12.00 9.63
CA HIS A 255 -11.71 10.54 9.49
C HIS A 255 -10.33 9.89 9.25
N ASN A 256 -9.29 10.69 9.05
CA ASN A 256 -7.93 10.18 8.89
C ASN A 256 -7.34 9.88 10.27
N VAL A 257 -6.68 8.73 10.42
CA VAL A 257 -5.81 8.50 11.58
C VAL A 257 -4.67 9.53 11.52
N PRO A 258 -4.51 10.42 12.50
CA PRO A 258 -3.56 11.51 12.39
C PRO A 258 -2.11 11.01 12.42
N THR A 259 -1.22 11.73 11.73
CA THR A 259 0.23 11.57 11.93
C THR A 259 0.62 12.05 13.32
N ALA A 260 1.74 11.54 13.86
CA ALA A 260 2.27 11.98 15.14
C ALA A 260 3.74 12.37 14.99
N GLU A 261 4.05 13.63 15.27
CA GLU A 261 5.44 14.12 15.25
C GLU A 261 6.27 13.44 16.36
N PRO A 262 7.56 13.19 16.13
CA PRO A 262 8.43 12.62 17.15
C PRO A 262 8.61 13.59 18.35
N PRO A 263 8.91 13.06 19.55
CA PRO A 263 9.26 13.87 20.70
C PRO A 263 10.44 14.81 20.42
N LYS A 264 10.38 16.05 20.93
CA LYS A 264 11.45 17.06 20.77
C LYS A 264 12.67 16.78 21.65
N ARG A 265 13.30 15.63 21.47
CA ARG A 265 14.54 15.17 22.13
C ARG A 265 15.33 14.28 21.19
N ALA A 266 16.56 13.91 21.56
CA ALA A 266 17.33 12.93 20.80
C ALA A 266 16.59 11.57 20.72
N PRO A 267 16.74 10.82 19.60
CA PRO A 267 16.19 9.48 19.49
C PRO A 267 16.78 8.56 20.56
N ASP A 268 15.96 7.62 21.04
CA ASP A 268 16.40 6.59 21.96
C ASP A 268 17.30 5.57 21.26
N SER A 269 17.03 5.35 19.97
CA SER A 269 17.80 4.44 19.12
C SER A 269 17.73 4.84 17.66
N SER A 270 18.74 4.42 16.90
CA SER A 270 18.81 4.62 15.45
C SER A 270 19.31 3.32 14.83
N VAL A 271 18.63 2.85 13.79
CA VAL A 271 19.03 1.66 13.03
C VAL A 271 19.23 2.05 11.58
N GLU A 272 20.31 1.54 10.99
CA GLU A 272 20.67 1.80 9.60
C GLU A 272 20.64 0.52 8.80
N GLN A 273 20.08 0.58 7.60
CA GLN A 273 20.13 -0.53 6.65
C GLN A 273 20.24 0.00 5.22
N GLN A 274 21.28 -0.46 4.51
CA GLN A 274 21.42 -0.19 3.08
C GLN A 274 20.46 -1.07 2.28
N THR A 275 19.74 -0.45 1.35
CA THR A 275 18.90 -1.16 0.38
C THR A 275 19.75 -1.73 -0.75
N SER A 276 19.35 -2.86 -1.34
CA SER A 276 19.98 -3.33 -2.58
C SER A 276 19.70 -2.38 -3.74
N LEU A 277 20.56 -2.37 -4.76
CA LEU A 277 20.25 -1.73 -6.05
C LEU A 277 19.01 -2.36 -6.71
N ASP A 278 18.78 -3.65 -6.47
CA ASP A 278 17.63 -4.40 -6.99
C ASP A 278 16.41 -4.34 -6.06
N GLN A 279 16.43 -3.51 -5.02
CA GLN A 279 15.41 -3.56 -3.96
C GLN A 279 13.99 -3.31 -4.48
N ALA A 280 13.81 -2.36 -5.41
CA ALA A 280 12.52 -2.08 -6.03
C ALA A 280 12.07 -3.20 -6.99
N ALA A 281 13.03 -3.79 -7.72
CA ALA A 281 12.78 -4.92 -8.62
C ALA A 281 12.36 -6.18 -7.85
N LEU A 282 12.90 -6.39 -6.65
CA LEU A 282 12.49 -7.46 -5.75
C LEU A 282 11.12 -7.17 -5.12
N TYR A 283 10.93 -5.97 -4.56
CA TYR A 283 9.71 -5.63 -3.82
C TYR A 283 8.45 -5.63 -4.69
N ARG A 284 8.54 -5.18 -5.95
CA ARG A 284 7.39 -5.20 -6.88
C ARG A 284 6.80 -6.59 -7.12
N LEU A 285 7.58 -7.67 -6.90
CA LEU A 285 7.09 -9.05 -7.00
C LEU A 285 6.04 -9.38 -5.93
N SER A 286 5.93 -8.57 -4.88
CA SER A 286 4.88 -8.67 -3.85
C SER A 286 3.52 -8.10 -4.30
N GLY A 287 3.39 -7.59 -5.53
CA GLY A 287 2.11 -7.25 -6.15
C GLY A 287 1.96 -5.81 -6.65
N ASP A 288 2.89 -4.90 -6.32
CA ASP A 288 2.89 -3.53 -6.86
C ASP A 288 3.70 -3.45 -8.16
N GLY A 289 3.01 -3.68 -9.28
CA GLY A 289 3.59 -3.71 -10.61
C GLY A 289 3.93 -2.35 -11.23
N ASN A 290 3.73 -1.23 -10.52
CA ASN A 290 3.83 0.12 -11.10
C ASN A 290 5.19 0.37 -11.77
N PRO A 291 5.22 0.70 -13.08
CA PRO A 291 6.46 0.76 -13.86
C PRO A 291 7.42 1.87 -13.41
N LEU A 292 6.95 2.91 -12.70
CA LEU A 292 7.82 3.99 -12.20
C LEU A 292 8.96 3.49 -11.29
N HIS A 293 8.79 2.31 -10.69
CA HIS A 293 9.75 1.69 -9.77
C HIS A 293 10.84 0.85 -10.46
N ILE A 294 10.79 0.68 -11.79
CA ILE A 294 11.75 -0.14 -12.52
C ILE A 294 12.16 0.43 -13.88
N ASP A 295 11.25 1.13 -14.57
CA ASP A 295 11.49 1.68 -15.91
C ASP A 295 11.98 3.14 -15.80
N PRO A 296 13.22 3.45 -16.25
CA PRO A 296 13.74 4.82 -16.22
C PRO A 296 12.94 5.82 -17.04
N GLY A 297 12.34 5.41 -18.17
CA GLY A 297 11.52 6.30 -19.00
C GLY A 297 10.23 6.71 -18.31
N VAL A 298 9.59 5.77 -17.59
CA VAL A 298 8.39 6.07 -16.79
C VAL A 298 8.74 6.88 -15.55
N ALA A 299 9.85 6.57 -14.88
CA ALA A 299 10.32 7.35 -13.74
C ALA A 299 10.58 8.81 -14.14
N ALA A 300 11.23 9.05 -15.29
CA ALA A 300 11.46 10.38 -15.85
C ALA A 300 10.16 11.12 -16.16
N PHE A 301 9.17 10.43 -16.75
CA PHE A 301 7.84 11.01 -16.97
C PHE A 301 7.14 11.40 -15.66
N GLY A 302 7.36 10.62 -14.59
CA GLY A 302 6.92 10.93 -13.23
C GLY A 302 7.72 12.02 -12.51
N GLY A 303 8.69 12.66 -13.18
CA GLY A 303 9.51 13.72 -12.62
C GLY A 303 10.68 13.24 -11.74
N PHE A 304 11.09 11.98 -11.88
CA PHE A 304 12.23 11.40 -11.16
C PHE A 304 13.37 11.09 -12.12
N ASP A 305 14.60 11.44 -11.74
CA ASP A 305 15.79 11.22 -12.59
C ASP A 305 16.12 9.73 -12.83
N ARG A 306 15.57 8.83 -12.00
CA ARG A 306 15.71 7.38 -12.10
C ARG A 306 14.60 6.67 -11.29
N PRO A 307 14.40 5.35 -11.47
CA PRO A 307 13.41 4.61 -10.70
C PRO A 307 13.59 4.74 -9.19
N ILE A 308 12.49 5.04 -8.49
CA ILE A 308 12.45 5.19 -7.05
C ILE A 308 12.00 3.89 -6.37
N LEU A 309 12.38 3.70 -5.12
CA LEU A 309 11.88 2.64 -4.28
C LEU A 309 10.44 2.92 -3.85
N HIS A 310 9.60 1.88 -3.76
CA HIS A 310 8.25 1.99 -3.24
C HIS A 310 8.25 2.55 -1.81
N GLY A 311 7.39 3.53 -1.52
CA GLY A 311 7.26 4.08 -0.16
C GLY A 311 6.91 3.00 0.87
N MET A 312 6.02 2.07 0.50
CA MET A 312 5.67 0.91 1.33
C MET A 312 6.85 -0.04 1.57
N CYS A 313 7.81 -0.12 0.64
CA CYS A 313 9.05 -0.86 0.87
C CYS A 313 9.87 -0.18 1.97
N SER A 314 10.11 1.14 1.87
CA SER A 314 10.82 1.90 2.90
C SER A 314 10.13 1.84 4.27
N LEU A 315 8.79 1.81 4.29
CA LEU A 315 8.01 1.58 5.51
C LEU A 315 8.29 0.19 6.10
N GLY A 316 8.35 -0.86 5.26
CA GLY A 316 8.69 -2.21 5.68
C GLY A 316 10.07 -2.31 6.33
N PHE A 317 11.09 -1.58 5.80
CA PHE A 317 12.39 -1.47 6.47
C PHE A 317 12.26 -0.83 7.85
N SER A 318 11.54 0.30 7.93
CA SER A 318 11.35 1.05 9.18
C SER A 318 10.62 0.21 10.23
N ALA A 319 9.56 -0.51 9.84
CA ALA A 319 8.82 -1.42 10.70
C ALA A 319 9.71 -2.56 11.22
N ARG A 320 10.56 -3.13 10.36
CA ARG A 320 11.54 -4.15 10.75
C ARG A 320 12.55 -3.61 11.77
N HIS A 321 13.03 -2.38 11.60
CA HIS A 321 13.92 -1.75 12.58
C HIS A 321 13.24 -1.58 13.95
N VAL A 322 11.98 -1.14 13.96
CA VAL A 322 11.19 -1.03 15.20
C VAL A 322 11.00 -2.40 15.85
N LEU A 323 10.59 -3.42 15.10
CA LEU A 323 10.38 -4.76 15.64
C LEU A 323 11.67 -5.38 16.16
N GLN A 324 12.78 -5.19 15.43
CA GLN A 324 14.10 -5.64 15.87
C GLN A 324 14.50 -4.98 17.20
N GLN A 325 14.24 -3.69 17.36
CA GLN A 325 14.69 -2.92 18.51
C GLN A 325 13.78 -3.05 19.74
N TYR A 326 12.46 -3.12 19.53
CA TYR A 326 11.46 -2.99 20.59
C TYR A 326 10.50 -4.18 20.70
N ALA A 327 10.59 -5.18 19.82
CA ALA A 327 9.70 -6.35 19.84
C ALA A 327 10.45 -7.69 19.74
N ASP A 328 11.78 -7.71 19.82
CA ASP A 328 12.61 -8.93 19.63
C ASP A 328 12.31 -9.65 18.29
N ASN A 329 11.98 -8.86 17.25
CA ASN A 329 11.49 -9.34 15.96
C ASN A 329 10.20 -10.18 15.99
N ASP A 330 9.43 -10.13 17.08
CA ASP A 330 8.14 -10.81 17.17
C ASP A 330 7.05 -10.01 16.41
N PRO A 331 6.56 -10.50 15.26
CA PRO A 331 5.55 -9.78 14.48
C PRO A 331 4.17 -9.77 15.15
N SER A 332 3.89 -10.70 16.08
CA SER A 332 2.60 -10.75 16.79
C SER A 332 2.40 -9.54 17.72
N LYS A 333 3.49 -8.84 18.04
CA LYS A 333 3.45 -7.62 18.85
C LYS A 333 3.07 -6.37 18.05
N LEU A 334 3.08 -6.44 16.71
CA LEU A 334 2.71 -5.30 15.87
C LEU A 334 1.19 -5.10 15.91
N LYS A 335 0.74 -3.99 16.50
CA LYS A 335 -0.70 -3.65 16.57
C LYS A 335 -1.13 -2.72 15.44
N ALA A 336 -0.37 -1.66 15.19
CA ALA A 336 -0.68 -0.70 14.13
C ALA A 336 0.58 0.02 13.66
N ILE A 337 0.54 0.52 12.43
CA ILE A 337 1.57 1.38 11.85
C ILE A 337 0.91 2.56 11.12
N LYS A 338 1.43 3.77 11.35
CA LYS A 338 1.05 4.99 10.64
C LYS A 338 2.31 5.65 10.12
N ALA A 339 2.27 6.14 8.88
CA ALA A 339 3.36 6.87 8.28
C ALA A 339 2.87 7.89 7.26
N ARG A 340 3.69 8.90 7.01
CA ARG A 340 3.58 9.79 5.85
C ARG A 340 4.83 9.67 4.99
N PHE A 341 4.66 9.32 3.72
CA PHE A 341 5.72 9.38 2.72
C PHE A 341 5.94 10.83 2.31
N SER A 342 7.11 11.39 2.62
CA SER A 342 7.40 12.80 2.40
C SER A 342 8.25 13.04 1.16
N LYS A 343 9.16 12.12 0.82
CA LYS A 343 10.16 12.26 -0.25
C LYS A 343 10.56 10.88 -0.81
N PRO A 344 11.07 10.81 -2.06
CA PRO A 344 11.47 9.55 -2.68
C PRO A 344 12.74 8.98 -2.02
N VAL A 345 12.84 7.65 -2.04
CA VAL A 345 14.05 6.89 -1.77
C VAL A 345 14.47 6.24 -3.07
N PHE A 346 15.77 6.11 -3.30
CA PHE A 346 16.26 5.36 -4.44
C PHE A 346 16.92 4.04 -4.01
N PRO A 347 16.77 2.95 -4.78
CA PRO A 347 17.48 1.70 -4.51
C PRO A 347 19.00 1.92 -4.43
N GLY A 348 19.65 1.21 -3.49
CA GLY A 348 21.07 1.35 -3.14
C GLY A 348 21.36 2.34 -2.01
N GLN A 349 20.42 3.22 -1.67
CA GLN A 349 20.58 4.19 -0.58
C GLN A 349 20.42 3.55 0.80
N THR A 350 21.01 4.19 1.81
CA THR A 350 20.96 3.77 3.20
C THR A 350 19.81 4.44 3.93
N LEU A 351 18.89 3.63 4.44
CA LEU A 351 17.81 4.10 5.30
C LEU A 351 18.30 4.11 6.75
N GLN A 352 18.20 5.27 7.41
CA GLN A 352 18.36 5.40 8.86
C GLN A 352 16.98 5.66 9.48
N THR A 353 16.55 4.78 10.37
CA THR A 353 15.31 4.93 11.16
C THR A 353 15.67 5.37 12.57
N ASP A 354 15.33 6.61 12.90
CA ASP A 354 15.46 7.19 14.23
C ASP A 354 14.16 6.92 15.01
N MET A 355 14.27 6.45 16.25
CA MET A 355 13.13 5.93 17.02
C MET A 355 13.06 6.53 18.44
N TRP A 356 11.85 6.82 18.89
CA TRP A 356 11.54 7.35 20.21
C TRP A 356 10.42 6.55 20.85
N GLN A 357 10.69 5.94 22.00
CA GLN A 357 9.72 5.18 22.77
C GLN A 357 8.90 6.09 23.68
N GLN A 358 7.57 5.92 23.65
CA GLN A 358 6.62 6.46 24.62
C GLN A 358 5.60 5.37 24.99
N GLY A 359 5.87 4.67 26.11
CA GLY A 359 5.08 3.49 26.48
C GLY A 359 5.21 2.40 25.42
N ASN A 360 4.07 1.96 24.88
CA ASN A 360 4.00 0.96 23.81
C ASN A 360 4.00 1.55 22.39
N ARG A 361 4.04 2.88 22.26
CA ARG A 361 4.15 3.56 20.98
C ARG A 361 5.61 3.90 20.71
N ILE A 362 6.10 3.50 19.53
CA ILE A 362 7.41 3.88 19.02
C ILE A 362 7.18 4.90 17.91
N HIS A 363 7.45 6.17 18.19
CA HIS A 363 7.53 7.20 17.16
C HIS A 363 8.78 6.95 16.34
N PHE A 364 8.73 7.18 15.03
CA PHE A 364 9.92 7.07 14.20
C PHE A 364 9.92 8.05 13.04
N GLU A 365 11.12 8.35 12.57
CA GLU A 365 11.36 9.00 11.29
C GLU A 365 12.38 8.16 10.52
N THR A 366 12.24 8.13 9.20
CA THR A 366 13.23 7.49 8.33
C THR A 366 13.81 8.51 7.39
N LYS A 367 15.13 8.55 7.32
CA LYS A 367 15.89 9.42 6.43
C LYS A 367 16.83 8.63 5.54
N VAL A 368 17.16 9.19 4.39
CA VAL A 368 18.28 8.73 3.57
C VAL A 368 19.55 9.27 4.22
N LYS A 369 20.39 8.38 4.75
CA LYS A 369 21.57 8.73 5.56
C LYS A 369 22.53 9.62 4.79
N GLU A 370 22.79 9.30 3.53
CA GLU A 370 23.78 9.97 2.69
C GLU A 370 23.48 11.47 2.49
N ILE A 371 22.21 11.84 2.45
CA ILE A 371 21.76 13.21 2.17
C ILE A 371 20.97 13.84 3.32
N GLY A 372 20.90 13.16 4.47
CA GLY A 372 20.19 13.62 5.68
C GLY A 372 18.69 13.90 5.48
N THR A 373 18.09 13.44 4.38
CA THR A 373 16.75 13.84 3.97
C THR A 373 15.70 12.89 4.56
N VAL A 374 14.76 13.43 5.33
CA VAL A 374 13.62 12.68 5.88
C VAL A 374 12.65 12.29 4.75
N VAL A 375 12.41 10.98 4.62
CA VAL A 375 11.57 10.34 3.59
C VAL A 375 10.29 9.72 4.16
N ILE A 376 10.29 9.38 5.46
CA ILE A 376 9.09 9.04 6.22
C ILE A 376 9.05 9.93 7.46
N SER A 377 7.95 10.67 7.62
CA SER A 377 7.74 11.60 8.75
C SER A 377 6.39 11.36 9.44
N GLY A 378 6.21 11.97 10.62
CA GLY A 378 4.95 11.90 11.37
C GLY A 378 4.49 10.48 11.67
N ALA A 379 5.43 9.54 11.82
CA ALA A 379 5.18 8.12 11.80
C ALA A 379 5.31 7.49 13.18
N TYR A 380 4.55 6.41 13.40
CA TYR A 380 4.62 5.63 14.63
C TYR A 380 4.22 4.18 14.37
N VAL A 381 4.71 3.32 15.25
CA VAL A 381 4.24 1.94 15.43
C VAL A 381 3.65 1.83 16.83
N ASP A 382 2.44 1.27 16.91
CA ASP A 382 1.89 0.79 18.17
C ASP A 382 2.20 -0.68 18.31
N LEU A 383 2.83 -1.03 19.43
CA LEU A 383 3.05 -2.42 19.83
C LEU A 383 2.00 -2.82 20.88
N THR A 384 1.66 -4.10 20.95
CA THR A 384 0.86 -4.63 22.06
C THR A 384 1.64 -4.55 23.37
N GLU A 385 2.93 -4.84 23.31
CA GLU A 385 3.90 -4.70 24.39
C GLU A 385 5.30 -4.43 23.83
N VAL A 386 6.12 -3.69 24.59
CA VAL A 386 7.53 -3.46 24.25
C VAL A 386 8.40 -4.44 25.00
N SER A 387 9.28 -5.14 24.28
CA SER A 387 10.34 -5.95 24.88
C SER A 387 11.40 -5.02 25.48
N ALA A 388 11.89 -5.33 26.69
CA ALA A 388 12.96 -4.56 27.33
C ALA A 388 14.15 -4.41 26.36
N PRO A 389 14.74 -3.20 26.24
CA PRO A 389 15.85 -2.98 25.32
C PRO A 389 16.97 -3.96 25.67
N GLN A 390 17.31 -4.86 24.73
CA GLN A 390 18.53 -5.61 24.85
C GLN A 390 19.67 -4.58 24.83
N LEU A 391 20.32 -4.38 25.97
CA LEU A 391 21.63 -3.75 26.07
C LEU A 391 22.61 -4.61 25.25
N LYS A 392 22.61 -4.45 23.93
CA LYS A 392 23.67 -4.99 23.09
C LYS A 392 24.80 -3.99 23.12
N ALA A 393 25.84 -4.37 23.86
CA ALA A 393 27.17 -3.79 23.72
C ALA A 393 27.49 -3.65 22.23
N GLN A 394 28.06 -2.51 21.85
CA GLN A 394 28.59 -2.27 20.51
C GLN A 394 29.66 -3.31 20.19
N THR A 395 29.26 -4.43 19.60
CA THR A 395 30.17 -5.29 18.84
C THR A 395 29.93 -4.97 17.37
N SER A 396 30.95 -4.47 16.68
CA SER A 396 30.90 -4.20 15.25
C SER A 396 30.39 -5.44 14.51
N ALA A 397 29.32 -5.27 13.72
CA ALA A 397 28.68 -6.38 13.00
C ALA A 397 29.71 -7.04 12.06
N LEU A 398 29.95 -8.33 12.24
CA LEU A 398 30.84 -9.12 11.40
C LEU A 398 30.04 -9.65 10.21
N GLN A 399 30.64 -9.74 9.02
CA GLN A 399 29.93 -10.22 7.83
C GLN A 399 29.48 -11.68 8.01
N SER A 400 30.28 -12.47 8.74
CA SER A 400 30.00 -13.87 9.07
C SER A 400 28.83 -14.07 10.03
N ASP A 401 28.33 -13.04 10.73
CA ASP A 401 27.15 -13.18 11.62
C ASP A 401 25.94 -13.73 10.85
N SER A 402 25.73 -13.23 9.62
CA SER A 402 24.67 -13.71 8.72
C SER A 402 24.80 -15.19 8.32
N VAL A 403 26.03 -15.71 8.27
CA VAL A 403 26.31 -17.11 7.97
C VAL A 403 25.87 -17.99 9.15
N PHE A 404 26.13 -17.56 10.38
CA PHE A 404 25.71 -18.30 11.58
C PHE A 404 24.20 -18.24 11.81
N ASP A 405 23.54 -17.13 11.47
CA ASP A 405 22.07 -17.05 11.46
C ASP A 405 21.46 -18.03 10.45
N MET A 406 22.06 -18.17 9.26
CA MET A 406 21.63 -19.18 8.28
C MET A 406 21.86 -20.60 8.80
N LEU A 407 23.02 -20.87 9.41
CA LEU A 407 23.31 -22.17 10.02
C LEU A 407 22.30 -22.50 11.14
N LYS A 408 21.92 -21.52 11.96
CA LYS A 408 20.91 -21.70 13.01
C LYS A 408 19.57 -22.17 12.45
N LYS A 409 19.10 -21.54 11.36
CA LYS A 409 17.87 -21.95 10.66
C LYS A 409 18.00 -23.36 10.07
N ARG A 410 19.13 -23.68 9.42
CA ARG A 410 19.36 -25.00 8.80
C ARG A 410 19.42 -26.13 9.82
N VAL A 411 20.12 -25.91 10.94
CA VAL A 411 20.23 -26.89 12.04
C VAL A 411 18.84 -27.15 12.65
N ALA A 412 18.04 -26.11 12.86
CA ALA A 412 16.67 -26.24 13.35
C ALA A 412 15.74 -26.97 12.36
N ALA A 413 15.91 -26.78 11.05
CA ALA A 413 15.11 -27.44 10.02
C ALA A 413 15.49 -28.91 9.78
N ASN A 414 16.69 -29.34 10.17
CA ASN A 414 17.26 -30.65 9.81
C ASN A 414 17.65 -31.51 11.03
N VAL A 415 16.92 -31.39 12.14
CA VAL A 415 17.22 -32.01 13.46
C VAL A 415 17.67 -33.47 13.37
N GLU A 416 16.93 -34.33 12.66
CA GLU A 416 17.23 -35.77 12.56
C GLU A 416 18.47 -36.07 11.71
N ARG A 417 18.81 -35.21 10.75
CA ARG A 417 20.02 -35.33 9.93
C ARG A 417 21.25 -34.84 10.67
N VAL A 418 21.16 -33.70 11.37
CA VAL A 418 22.31 -33.13 12.08
C VAL A 418 22.74 -33.97 13.27
N LYS A 419 21.80 -34.63 13.97
CA LYS A 419 22.11 -35.59 15.05
C LYS A 419 23.01 -36.74 14.59
N LYS A 420 22.93 -37.16 13.31
CA LYS A 420 23.78 -38.22 12.76
C LYS A 420 25.25 -37.82 12.61
N ILE A 421 25.55 -36.51 12.58
CA ILE A 421 26.92 -36.00 12.54
C ILE A 421 27.58 -36.13 13.93
N ASN A 422 26.79 -35.95 15.00
CA ASN A 422 27.19 -36.14 16.39
C ASN A 422 28.51 -35.40 16.75
N GLY A 423 28.56 -34.10 16.46
CA GLY A 423 29.77 -33.28 16.66
C GLY A 423 29.47 -31.86 17.11
N VAL A 424 30.39 -31.29 17.89
CA VAL A 424 30.40 -29.90 18.34
C VAL A 424 31.52 -29.16 17.62
N PHE A 425 31.18 -28.14 16.84
CA PHE A 425 32.13 -27.31 16.12
C PHE A 425 32.26 -25.95 16.77
N GLN A 426 33.49 -25.50 17.01
CA GLN A 426 33.77 -24.12 17.41
C GLN A 426 34.39 -23.37 16.23
N TYR A 427 33.87 -22.18 15.93
CA TYR A 427 34.41 -21.28 14.92
C TYR A 427 35.02 -20.07 15.62
N ASN A 428 36.30 -19.80 15.37
CA ASN A 428 36.98 -18.58 15.78
C ASN A 428 37.10 -17.68 14.55
N ILE A 429 36.31 -16.61 14.54
CA ILE A 429 36.31 -15.62 13.47
C ILE A 429 37.38 -14.58 13.77
N THR A 430 38.28 -14.36 12.81
CA THR A 430 39.37 -13.39 12.95
C THR A 430 39.18 -12.16 12.08
N LYS A 431 39.72 -11.04 12.56
CA LYS A 431 39.92 -9.80 11.81
C LYS A 431 41.32 -9.29 12.15
N ASP A 432 42.10 -8.96 11.12
CA ASP A 432 43.49 -8.52 11.28
C ASP A 432 44.35 -9.48 12.13
N GLY A 433 44.07 -10.79 12.03
CA GLY A 433 44.77 -11.86 12.74
C GLY A 433 44.32 -12.11 14.19
N ALA A 434 43.53 -11.23 14.79
CA ALA A 434 42.96 -11.41 16.13
C ALA A 434 41.59 -12.07 16.06
N THR A 435 41.27 -12.96 17.02
CA THR A 435 39.91 -13.53 17.13
C THR A 435 38.96 -12.45 17.67
N VAL A 436 37.96 -12.09 16.87
CA VAL A 436 36.97 -11.05 17.19
C VAL A 436 35.61 -11.63 17.55
N ALA A 437 35.32 -12.88 17.17
CA ALA A 437 34.14 -13.60 17.62
C ALA A 437 34.41 -15.11 17.69
N THR A 438 33.70 -15.77 18.60
CA THR A 438 33.65 -17.23 18.69
C THR A 438 32.20 -17.67 18.53
N TRP A 439 31.96 -18.72 17.77
CA TRP A 439 30.65 -19.33 17.56
C TRP A 439 30.73 -20.83 17.84
N THR A 440 29.64 -21.39 18.37
CA THR A 440 29.50 -22.83 18.55
C THR A 440 28.32 -23.35 17.75
N VAL A 441 28.56 -24.41 16.99
CA VAL A 441 27.57 -25.22 16.29
C VAL A 441 27.55 -26.58 16.96
N ASP A 442 26.60 -26.80 17.87
CA ASP A 442 26.41 -28.06 18.56
C ASP A 442 25.39 -28.91 17.80
N LEU A 443 25.85 -30.01 17.18
CA LEU A 443 24.97 -30.93 16.47
C LEU A 443 24.57 -32.13 17.34
N LYS A 444 25.15 -32.28 18.54
CA LYS A 444 24.70 -33.24 19.56
C LYS A 444 23.41 -32.71 20.22
N LYS A 445 23.37 -31.40 20.47
CA LYS A 445 22.20 -30.61 20.87
C LYS A 445 21.94 -29.55 19.80
N PRO A 446 21.09 -29.83 18.78
CA PRO A 446 20.93 -29.03 17.56
C PRO A 446 20.75 -27.52 17.80
N SER A 447 21.86 -26.81 17.96
CA SER A 447 21.87 -25.41 18.39
C SER A 447 23.10 -24.70 17.83
N VAL A 448 22.91 -23.42 17.53
CA VAL A 448 23.95 -22.52 17.06
C VAL A 448 23.87 -21.25 17.88
N TYR A 449 25.00 -20.84 18.49
CA TYR A 449 25.07 -19.69 19.36
C TYR A 449 26.46 -19.06 19.36
N GLN A 450 26.54 -17.78 19.68
CA GLN A 450 27.80 -17.06 19.86
C GLN A 450 28.40 -17.40 21.23
N GLY A 451 29.69 -17.67 21.26
CA GLY A 451 30.45 -18.10 22.43
C GLY A 451 31.08 -19.49 22.27
N PRO A 452 31.97 -19.88 23.19
CA PRO A 452 32.55 -21.23 23.23
C PRO A 452 31.52 -22.29 23.65
N PRO A 453 31.80 -23.59 23.46
CA PRO A 453 30.88 -24.65 23.85
C PRO A 453 30.46 -24.57 25.33
N GLN A 454 29.15 -24.52 25.58
CA GLN A 454 28.59 -24.42 26.93
C GLN A 454 28.83 -25.68 27.78
N THR A 455 28.97 -26.84 27.14
CA THR A 455 29.24 -28.12 27.80
C THR A 455 30.31 -28.91 27.04
N GLY A 456 31.39 -29.30 27.72
CA GLY A 456 32.48 -30.08 27.13
C GLY A 456 33.45 -29.25 26.27
N LYS A 457 34.24 -29.92 25.42
CA LYS A 457 35.15 -29.30 24.45
C LYS A 457 34.60 -29.48 23.03
N ALA A 458 34.94 -28.58 22.12
CA ALA A 458 34.66 -28.75 20.70
C ALA A 458 35.35 -30.01 20.17
N ASP A 459 34.62 -30.81 19.40
CA ASP A 459 35.18 -31.95 18.67
C ASP A 459 36.04 -31.48 17.50
N CYS A 460 35.74 -30.30 16.95
CA CYS A 460 36.50 -29.65 15.89
C CYS A 460 36.46 -28.12 16.05
N THR A 461 37.62 -27.47 15.93
CA THR A 461 37.75 -26.01 15.97
C THR A 461 38.24 -25.50 14.62
N LEU A 462 37.52 -24.54 14.04
CA LEU A 462 37.85 -23.87 12.79
C LEU A 462 38.22 -22.41 13.09
N THR A 463 39.37 -21.96 12.59
CA THR A 463 39.81 -20.56 12.73
C THR A 463 40.04 -19.98 11.35
N LEU A 464 39.35 -18.89 11.01
CA LEU A 464 39.40 -18.24 9.71
C LEU A 464 38.95 -16.78 9.78
N ALA A 465 39.32 -15.99 8.78
CA ALA A 465 38.93 -14.58 8.71
C ALA A 465 37.43 -14.42 8.42
N ASP A 466 36.85 -13.31 8.88
CA ASP A 466 35.44 -12.95 8.67
C ASP A 466 35.02 -13.07 7.19
N GLN A 467 35.82 -12.50 6.28
CA GLN A 467 35.55 -12.53 4.85
C GLN A 467 35.69 -13.94 4.25
N ASP A 468 36.67 -14.74 4.70
CA ASP A 468 36.88 -16.11 4.20
C ASP A 468 35.73 -17.03 4.61
N MET A 469 35.12 -16.82 5.79
CA MET A 469 33.92 -17.55 6.21
C MET A 469 32.74 -17.29 5.26
N VAL A 470 32.53 -16.04 4.85
CA VAL A 470 31.48 -15.68 3.89
C VAL A 470 31.77 -16.28 2.51
N GLN A 471 33.02 -16.25 2.06
CA GLN A 471 33.40 -16.85 0.78
C GLN A 471 33.23 -18.37 0.77
N ILE A 472 33.52 -19.05 1.89
CA ILE A 472 33.28 -20.49 2.05
C ILE A 472 31.78 -20.78 2.04
N ALA A 473 30.99 -20.03 2.81
CA ALA A 473 29.55 -20.23 2.90
C ALA A 473 28.82 -19.98 1.57
N SER A 474 29.29 -19.00 0.79
CA SER A 474 28.76 -18.69 -0.55
C SER A 474 29.31 -19.59 -1.67
N GLY A 475 30.21 -20.53 -1.33
CA GLY A 475 30.83 -21.46 -2.29
C GLY A 475 31.91 -20.83 -3.19
N LYS A 476 32.22 -19.53 -3.03
CA LYS A 476 33.28 -18.83 -3.77
C LYS A 476 34.69 -19.28 -3.39
N LEU A 477 34.87 -19.75 -2.16
CA LEU A 477 36.13 -20.31 -1.67
C LEU A 477 35.92 -21.77 -1.27
N ASN A 478 36.67 -22.68 -1.88
CA ASN A 478 36.62 -24.08 -1.51
C ASN A 478 37.29 -24.30 -0.13
N PRO A 479 36.65 -24.98 0.85
CA PRO A 479 37.22 -25.20 2.18
C PRO A 479 38.55 -25.94 2.21
N GLN A 480 38.76 -26.92 1.31
CA GLN A 480 40.01 -27.67 1.22
C GLN A 480 41.14 -26.77 0.68
N ALA A 481 40.83 -25.94 -0.32
CA ALA A 481 41.77 -24.94 -0.83
C ALA A 481 42.12 -23.90 0.24
N ALA A 482 41.13 -23.43 1.01
CA ALA A 482 41.35 -22.50 2.12
C ALA A 482 42.26 -23.10 3.20
N PHE A 483 42.12 -24.39 3.49
CA PHE A 483 42.99 -25.09 4.43
C PHE A 483 44.43 -25.20 3.91
N ILE A 484 44.61 -25.62 2.65
CA ILE A 484 45.94 -25.72 2.01
C ILE A 484 46.63 -24.35 1.93
N GLN A 485 45.88 -23.29 1.66
CA GLN A 485 46.38 -21.90 1.60
C GLN A 485 46.62 -21.27 2.98
N GLY A 486 46.34 -21.98 4.07
CA GLY A 486 46.51 -21.48 5.44
C GLY A 486 45.46 -20.45 5.89
N LYS A 487 44.42 -20.20 5.09
CA LYS A 487 43.30 -19.28 5.39
C LYS A 487 42.29 -19.88 6.36
N LEU A 488 42.13 -21.20 6.33
CA LEU A 488 41.35 -21.97 7.29
C LEU A 488 42.29 -22.85 8.11
N LYS A 489 42.33 -22.67 9.42
CA LYS A 489 43.02 -23.59 10.34
C LYS A 489 41.99 -24.48 11.00
N VAL A 490 42.26 -25.79 11.02
CA VAL A 490 41.37 -26.77 11.66
C VAL A 490 42.14 -27.54 12.72
N ALA A 491 41.59 -27.63 13.93
CA ALA A 491 42.10 -28.43 15.03
C ALA A 491 41.03 -29.43 15.51
N GLY A 492 41.46 -30.57 16.05
CA GLY A 492 40.54 -31.65 16.46
C GLY A 492 40.20 -32.61 15.33
N ASN A 493 38.97 -33.16 15.34
CA ASN A 493 38.56 -34.20 14.41
C ASN A 493 38.18 -33.63 13.03
N ILE A 494 39.17 -33.51 12.15
CA ILE A 494 39.02 -32.95 10.79
C ILE A 494 37.96 -33.70 9.97
N MET A 495 37.77 -35.01 10.17
CA MET A 495 36.78 -35.79 9.42
C MET A 495 35.33 -35.32 9.65
N LEU A 496 35.06 -34.68 10.79
CA LEU A 496 33.75 -34.06 11.04
C LEU A 496 33.45 -32.91 10.08
N THR A 497 34.46 -32.17 9.62
CA THR A 497 34.27 -31.08 8.65
C THR A 497 33.79 -31.58 7.28
N GLN A 498 34.18 -32.80 6.87
CA GLN A 498 33.71 -33.41 5.63
C GLN A 498 32.23 -33.82 5.73
N LYS A 499 31.82 -34.38 6.88
CA LYS A 499 30.42 -34.72 7.15
C LYS A 499 29.53 -33.48 7.19
N LEU A 500 30.02 -32.40 7.78
CA LEU A 500 29.32 -31.10 7.80
C LEU A 500 29.18 -30.51 6.39
N SER A 501 30.23 -30.63 5.56
CA SER A 501 30.18 -30.18 4.16
C SER A 501 29.14 -30.92 3.33
N ALA A 502 28.98 -32.23 3.54
CA ALA A 502 27.95 -33.04 2.86
C ALA A 502 26.53 -32.54 3.17
N LEU A 503 26.24 -32.22 4.44
CA LEU A 503 24.96 -31.64 4.86
C LEU A 503 24.66 -30.29 4.18
N LEU A 504 25.69 -29.49 3.90
CA LEU A 504 25.54 -28.17 3.28
C LEU A 504 25.43 -28.20 1.75
N LYS A 505 25.81 -29.31 1.08
CA LYS A 505 25.83 -29.42 -0.39
C LYS A 505 24.58 -30.06 -1.01
N GLU A 506 23.88 -30.95 -0.31
CA GLU A 506 22.80 -31.75 -0.92
C GLU A 506 21.51 -30.99 -1.29
N GLU A 507 21.35 -29.73 -0.90
CA GLU A 507 20.18 -28.89 -1.26
C GLU A 507 20.40 -27.96 -2.45
N SER A 508 21.55 -28.02 -3.14
CA SER A 508 21.81 -27.18 -4.33
C SER A 508 21.12 -27.67 -5.62
N LYS A 509 20.27 -28.71 -5.53
CA LYS A 509 19.45 -29.21 -6.63
C LYS A 509 17.97 -29.22 -6.24
N LEU A 510 17.37 -28.05 -6.12
CA LEU A 510 15.94 -27.81 -6.21
C LEU A 510 15.72 -26.42 -6.82
#